data_AF-A0A382RVP9-F1
#
_entry.id   AF-A0A382RVP9-F1
#
_cell.length_a   1.000
_cell.length_b   1.000
_cell.length_c   1.000
_cell.angle_alpha   90.00
_cell.angle_beta   90.00
_cell.angle_gamma   90.00
#
_symmetry.space_group_name_H-M   'P 1'
#
loop_
_entity.id
_entity.type
_entity.pdbx_description
1 polymer ?
#
loop_
_entity_poly.entity_id
_entity_poly.type
_entity_poly.pdbx_seq_one_letter_code
_entity_poly.pdbx_strand_id
1 'polypeptide(L)'
;MTNSDMGPVEVSQEILDGLKAIPTATVYNALRNFGSLFCVCEGIQNFTPFTPGKERFAARARTLRFMPLRPDIASDKPGGVDSP
;
A
#
# COMPACT_ATOMS: atom_id res chain seq x y z
N MET A 1 10.21 23.67 7.30
CA MET A 1 9.27 22.64 7.79
C MET A 1 8.25 22.41 6.70
N THR A 2 8.28 21.25 6.03
CA THR A 2 7.26 20.90 5.03
C THR A 2 5.96 20.60 5.76
N ASN A 3 4.91 21.35 5.45
CA ASN A 3 3.58 21.10 5.98
C ASN A 3 3.05 19.83 5.29
N SER A 4 3.18 18.67 5.94
CA SER A 4 2.68 17.40 5.43
C SER A 4 1.18 17.36 5.69
N ASP A 5 0.39 17.94 4.79
CA ASP A 5 -1.04 17.73 4.77
C ASP A 5 -1.30 16.26 4.40
N MET A 6 -1.54 15.43 5.42
CA MET A 6 -1.79 13.99 5.29
C MET A 6 -3.28 13.68 5.06
N GLY A 7 -4.07 14.70 4.70
CA GLY A 7 -5.46 14.51 4.27
C GLY A 7 -5.56 13.55 3.08
N PRO A 8 -6.61 12.72 3.00
CA PRO A 8 -6.79 11.84 1.86
C PRO A 8 -6.92 12.68 0.57
N VAL A 9 -5.98 12.49 -0.36
CA VAL A 9 -6.12 13.06 -1.71
C VAL A 9 -7.02 12.12 -2.52
N GLU A 10 -8.16 12.64 -2.96
CA GLU A 10 -9.08 11.90 -3.80
C GLU A 10 -8.51 11.72 -5.21
N VAL A 11 -8.27 10.47 -5.62
CA VAL A 11 -7.78 10.14 -6.97
C VAL A 11 -8.90 9.48 -7.76
N SER A 12 -9.41 10.12 -8.81
CA SER A 12 -10.54 9.60 -9.59
C SER A 12 -10.29 8.18 -10.12
N GLN A 13 -11.37 7.42 -10.31
CA GLN A 13 -11.28 6.05 -10.81
C GLN A 13 -10.68 6.00 -12.24
N GLU A 14 -10.95 7.01 -13.06
CA GLU A 14 -10.38 7.18 -14.39
C GLU A 14 -8.84 7.20 -14.37
N ILE A 15 -8.23 7.90 -13.40
CA ILE A 15 -6.77 7.94 -13.24
C ILE A 15 -6.23 6.55 -12.87
N LEU A 16 -6.92 5.85 -11.97
CA LEU A 16 -6.52 4.49 -11.56
C LEU A 16 -6.58 3.52 -12.73
N ASP A 17 -7.62 3.59 -13.54
CA ASP A 17 -7.77 2.73 -14.72
C ASP A 17 -6.72 3.06 -15.79
N GLY A 18 -6.39 4.35 -15.97
CA GLY A 18 -5.28 4.77 -16.82
C GLY A 18 -3.92 4.22 -16.38
N LEU A 19 -3.66 4.17 -15.07
CA LEU A 19 -2.41 3.61 -14.52
C LEU A 19 -2.26 2.11 -14.82
N LYS A 20 -3.35 1.34 -14.95
CA LYS A 20 -3.30 -0.10 -15.27
C LYS A 20 -2.74 -0.38 -16.68
N ALA A 21 -2.90 0.56 -17.61
CA ALA A 21 -2.35 0.46 -18.96
C ALA A 21 -0.82 0.60 -18.97
N ILE A 22 -0.25 1.25 -17.96
CA ILE A 22 1.17 1.60 -17.89
C ILE A 22 1.95 0.46 -17.20
N PRO A 23 3.09 -0.01 -17.76
CA PRO A 23 3.95 -0.96 -17.06
C PRO A 23 4.52 -0.39 -15.76
N THR A 24 4.61 -1.21 -14.71
CA THR A 24 5.15 -0.81 -13.40
C THR A 24 6.56 -0.21 -13.49
N ALA A 25 7.40 -0.72 -14.40
CA ALA A 25 8.76 -0.18 -14.63
C ALA A 25 8.74 1.28 -15.13
N THR A 26 7.77 1.63 -15.98
CA THR A 26 7.60 3.01 -16.48
C THR A 26 7.16 3.94 -15.35
N VAL A 27 6.22 3.50 -14.51
CA VAL A 27 5.78 4.26 -13.34
C VAL A 27 6.94 4.47 -12.37
N TYR A 28 7.74 3.43 -12.10
CA TYR A 28 8.94 3.52 -11.26
C TYR A 28 9.93 4.57 -11.76
N ASN A 29 10.28 4.53 -13.06
CA ASN A 29 11.22 5.47 -13.65
C ASN A 29 10.68 6.91 -13.63
N ALA A 30 9.38 7.10 -13.88
CA ALA A 30 8.74 8.41 -13.81
C ALA A 30 8.80 8.99 -12.39
N LEU A 31 8.41 8.21 -11.37
CA LEU A 31 8.46 8.65 -9.97
C LEU A 31 9.86 9.02 -9.51
N ARG A 32 10.86 8.25 -9.96
CA ARG A 32 12.27 8.55 -9.68
C ARG A 32 12.72 9.86 -10.32
N ASN A 33 12.29 10.14 -11.55
CA ASN A 33 12.55 11.41 -12.23
C ASN A 33 11.92 12.60 -11.48
N PHE A 34 10.69 12.42 -10.97
CA PHE A 34 10.01 13.43 -10.14
C PHE A 34 10.55 13.56 -8.70
N GLY A 35 11.65 12.87 -8.35
CA GLY A 35 12.34 12.99 -7.06
C GLY A 35 11.90 11.98 -6.00
N SER A 36 10.99 11.06 -6.31
CA SER A 36 10.53 10.04 -5.37
C SER A 36 11.43 8.78 -5.46
N LEU A 37 12.54 8.82 -4.73
CA LEU A 37 13.57 7.76 -4.76
C LEU A 37 13.13 6.44 -4.13
N PHE A 38 12.21 6.47 -3.15
CA PHE A 38 11.70 5.29 -2.43
C PHE A 38 10.23 5.05 -2.78
N CYS A 39 9.97 4.59 -4.01
CA CYS A 39 8.61 4.40 -4.55
C CYS A 39 8.19 2.93 -4.72
N VAL A 40 8.97 1.99 -4.17
CA VAL A 40 8.70 0.55 -4.20
C VAL A 40 8.95 -0.06 -2.82
N CYS A 41 8.21 -1.11 -2.49
CA CYS A 41 8.45 -1.91 -1.28
C CYS A 41 9.42 -3.05 -1.61
N GLU A 42 10.67 -2.92 -1.16
CA GLU A 42 11.68 -3.96 -1.34
C GLU A 42 11.40 -5.17 -0.44
N GLY A 43 11.77 -6.37 -0.91
CA GLY A 43 11.62 -7.61 -0.14
C GLY A 43 10.20 -8.18 -0.05
N ILE A 44 9.20 -7.57 -0.70
CA ILE A 44 7.84 -8.13 -0.77
C ILE A 44 7.78 -9.23 -1.83
N GLN A 45 7.31 -10.42 -1.43
CA GLN A 45 6.95 -11.48 -2.37
C GLN A 45 5.57 -11.18 -2.98
N ASN A 46 5.52 -10.98 -4.29
CA ASN A 46 4.27 -10.80 -5.01
C ASN A 46 3.57 -12.15 -5.24
N PHE A 47 2.53 -12.44 -4.47
CA PHE A 47 1.70 -13.65 -4.63
C PHE A 47 0.68 -13.56 -5.76
N THR A 48 0.48 -12.36 -6.34
CA THR A 48 -0.41 -12.12 -7.48
C THR A 48 0.38 -11.49 -8.62
N PRO A 49 1.35 -12.21 -9.23
CA PRO A 49 2.11 -11.68 -10.34
C PRO A 49 1.21 -11.41 -11.54
N PHE A 50 1.55 -10.38 -12.31
CA PHE A 50 0.87 -10.07 -13.55
C PHE A 50 0.94 -11.27 -14.51
N THR A 51 -0.20 -11.68 -15.03
CA THR A 51 -0.28 -12.67 -16.12
C THR A 51 -0.52 -11.94 -17.44
N PRO A 52 0.26 -12.16 -18.50
CA PRO A 52 0.00 -11.57 -19.81
C PRO A 52 -1.45 -11.82 -20.26
N GLY A 53 -2.12 -10.77 -20.75
CA GLY A 53 -3.53 -10.81 -21.15
C GLY A 53 -4.54 -10.61 -20.00
N LYS A 54 -4.11 -10.57 -18.74
CA LYS A 54 -4.95 -10.11 -17.62
C LYS A 54 -4.79 -8.62 -17.38
N GLU A 55 -5.78 -8.02 -16.73
CA GLU A 55 -5.70 -6.62 -16.30
C GLU A 55 -4.64 -6.45 -15.20
N ARG A 56 -3.95 -5.30 -15.18
CA ARG A 56 -3.06 -4.93 -14.07
C ARG A 56 -3.86 -4.35 -12.90
N PHE A 57 -3.27 -4.40 -11.71
CA PHE A 57 -3.86 -3.85 -10.49
C PHE A 57 -3.33 -2.44 -10.22
N ALA A 58 -4.24 -1.47 -10.08
CA ALA A 58 -3.96 -0.14 -9.57
C ALA A 58 -5.16 0.32 -8.74
N ALA A 59 -4.92 0.72 -7.50
CA ALA A 59 -5.95 1.09 -6.54
C ALA A 59 -5.39 2.03 -5.46
N ARG A 60 -6.29 2.66 -4.69
CA ARG A 60 -5.91 3.45 -3.52
C ARG A 60 -5.45 2.54 -2.39
N ALA A 61 -4.31 2.86 -1.77
CA ALA A 61 -3.81 2.13 -0.62
C ALA A 61 -4.66 2.40 0.62
N ARG A 62 -5.06 1.34 1.32
CA ARG A 62 -5.58 1.40 2.69
C ARG A 62 -4.48 0.84 3.59
N THR A 63 -3.81 1.72 4.33
CA THR A 63 -2.65 1.33 5.15
C THR A 63 -3.11 0.83 6.51
N LEU A 64 -2.57 -0.32 6.91
CA LEU A 64 -2.72 -0.87 8.25
C LEU A 64 -1.33 -1.01 8.86
N ARG A 65 -1.21 -0.72 10.16
CA ARG A 65 0.03 -0.86 10.90
C ARG A 65 -0.15 -1.93 11.96
N PHE A 66 0.64 -3.00 11.85
CA PHE A 66 0.77 -3.99 12.91
C PHE A 66 1.84 -3.52 13.89
N MET A 67 1.56 -3.67 15.19
CA MET A 67 2.55 -3.51 16.24
C MET A 67 3.01 -4.89 16.70
N PRO A 68 4.25 -5.04 17.17
CA PRO A 68 4.69 -6.26 17.83
C PRO A 68 3.70 -6.66 18.92
N LEU A 69 3.55 -7.98 19.13
CA LEU A 69 2.73 -8.48 20.23
C LEU A 69 3.25 -7.89 21.53
N ARG A 70 2.34 -7.27 22.29
CA ARG A 70 2.60 -6.76 23.64
C ARG A 70 2.26 -7.86 24.65
N PRO A 71 3.25 -8.54 25.25
CA PRO A 71 2.99 -9.65 26.17
C PRO A 71 2.17 -9.19 27.38
N ASP A 72 2.38 -7.95 27.82
CA ASP A 72 1.66 -7.28 28.90
C ASP A 72 0.15 -7.11 28.61
N ILE A 73 -0.23 -6.76 27.37
CA ILE A 73 -1.65 -6.69 26.95
C ILE A 73 -2.23 -8.09 26.75
N ALA A 74 -1.42 -9.03 26.25
CA ALA A 74 -1.86 -10.40 26.02
C ALA A 74 -2.19 -11.12 27.35
N SER A 75 -1.45 -10.85 28.42
CA SER A 75 -1.71 -11.38 29.76
C SER A 75 -2.92 -10.72 30.45
N ASP A 76 -3.28 -9.51 30.07
CA ASP A 76 -4.38 -8.73 30.68
C ASP A 76 -5.75 -9.02 30.03
N LYS A 77 -5.78 -9.85 28.97
CA LYS A 77 -7.03 -10.31 28.35
C LYS A 77 -7.48 -11.64 28.96
N PRO A 78 -8.61 -11.70 29.68
CA PRO A 78 -9.21 -12.97 30.04
C PRO A 78 -9.69 -13.65 28.74
N GLY A 79 -9.09 -14.77 28.36
CA GLY A 79 -9.53 -15.53 27.19
C GLY A 79 -10.96 -16.06 27.39
N GLY A 80 -11.80 -15.99 26.35
CA GLY A 80 -13.18 -16.49 26.39
C GLY A 80 -14.13 -15.76 25.44
N VAL A 81 -15.40 -16.18 25.44
CA VAL A 81 -16.49 -15.61 24.61
C VAL A 81 -16.82 -14.13 24.90
N ASP A 82 -16.27 -13.58 25.98
CA ASP A 82 -16.41 -12.17 26.39
C ASP A 82 -15.19 -11.30 26.01
N SER A 83 -14.31 -11.81 25.14
CA SER A 83 -13.30 -10.96 24.52
C SER A 83 -14.00 -10.01 23.52
N PRO A 84 -13.89 -8.68 23.65
CA PRO A 84 -14.55 -7.73 22.75
C PRO A 84 -14.06 -7.85 21.30
#